data_AF-A0A9C7UJP5-F1
#
_entry.id   AF-A0A9C7UJP5-F1
#
_cell.length_a   1.000
_cell.length_b   1.000
_cell.length_c   1.000
_cell.angle_alpha   90.00
_cell.angle_beta   90.00
_cell.angle_gamma   90.00
#
_symmetry.space_group_name_H-M   'P 1'
#
loop_
_entity.id
_entity.type
_entity.pdbx_description
1 polymer ?
#
loop_
_entity_poly.entity_id
_entity_poly.type
_entity_poly.pdbx_seq_one_letter_code
_entity_poly.pdbx_strand_id
1 'polypeptide(L)'
;MNRDWEILSRSSATNARFINGQNQVTRTLEMELAPLREGTLTIPSLTAGGRSTTPLAIRVNPEPVVAPGDELVLFEASVDASSVYVQSEVILTVTLQQAINLDGGEISNFDIPDAVVENLERRSFQRRVGNRTWLVTELRYAVYPTEKWCTEDSGHWVYGSRGAAGALPAGRAPGRRLRMASEPLEIDVKSVPTSFPGEVWLPARALTLEKTGPSTRRR
;
A
#
# COMPACT_ATOMS: atom_id res chain seq x y z
N MET A 1 5.42 -6.13 -20.22
CA MET A 1 4.28 -5.60 -19.44
C MET A 1 4.78 -4.65 -18.36
N ASN A 2 5.61 -5.15 -17.43
CA ASN A 2 6.02 -4.49 -16.17
C ASN A 2 6.74 -3.13 -16.27
N ARG A 3 7.13 -2.67 -17.46
CA ARG A 3 7.75 -1.34 -17.61
C ARG A 3 6.73 -0.20 -17.51
N ASP A 4 5.54 -0.44 -18.04
CA ASP A 4 4.51 0.59 -18.20
C ASP A 4 3.26 0.31 -17.36
N TRP A 5 3.09 -0.94 -16.92
CA TRP A 5 1.90 -1.41 -16.22
C TRP A 5 2.26 -2.27 -15.02
N GLU A 6 1.63 -1.97 -13.88
CA GLU A 6 1.53 -2.85 -12.73
C GLU A 6 0.30 -3.75 -12.91
N ILE A 7 0.46 -5.06 -12.65
CA ILE A 7 -0.65 -6.01 -12.71
C ILE A 7 -1.24 -6.13 -11.31
N LEU A 8 -2.42 -5.53 -11.11
CA LEU A 8 -3.11 -5.52 -9.83
C LEU A 8 -3.81 -6.85 -9.56
N SER A 9 -4.42 -7.43 -10.58
CA SER A 9 -5.04 -8.75 -10.48
C SER A 9 -5.00 -9.49 -11.82
N ARG A 10 -5.00 -10.81 -11.75
CA ARG A 10 -5.05 -11.70 -12.91
C ARG A 10 -5.82 -12.96 -12.56
N SER A 11 -6.89 -13.23 -13.31
CA SER A 11 -7.69 -14.44 -13.16
C SER A 11 -7.86 -15.12 -14.51
N SER A 12 -7.99 -16.44 -14.50
CA SER A 12 -8.28 -17.20 -15.72
C SER A 12 -9.33 -18.26 -15.47
N ALA A 13 -10.33 -18.34 -16.35
CA ALA A 13 -11.38 -19.34 -16.32
C ALA A 13 -11.28 -20.22 -17.58
N THR A 14 -11.39 -21.54 -17.41
CA THR A 14 -11.48 -22.48 -18.53
C THR A 14 -12.85 -23.16 -18.50
N ASN A 15 -13.60 -23.06 -19.59
CA ASN A 15 -14.88 -23.74 -19.78
C ASN A 15 -14.72 -24.75 -20.92
N ALA A 16 -14.85 -26.04 -20.62
CA ALA A 16 -14.84 -27.12 -21.61
C ALA A 16 -16.27 -27.64 -21.78
N ARG A 17 -16.80 -27.58 -23.00
CA ARG A 17 -18.12 -28.11 -23.37
C ARG A 17 -17.94 -29.20 -24.40
N PHE A 18 -18.70 -30.27 -24.25
CA PHE A 18 -18.78 -31.33 -25.24
C PHE A 18 -20.11 -31.20 -25.97
N ILE A 19 -20.09 -30.78 -27.24
CA ILE A 19 -21.29 -30.57 -28.05
C ILE A 19 -21.14 -31.39 -29.33
N ASN A 20 -22.07 -32.33 -29.58
CA ASN A 20 -22.10 -33.18 -30.78
C ASN A 20 -20.77 -33.91 -31.08
N GLY A 21 -20.10 -34.47 -30.07
CA GLY A 21 -18.85 -35.20 -30.25
C GLY A 21 -17.59 -34.33 -30.40
N GLN A 22 -17.74 -33.00 -30.40
CA GLN A 22 -16.63 -32.06 -30.48
C GLN A 22 -16.38 -31.40 -29.12
N ASN A 23 -15.11 -31.33 -28.75
CA ASN A 23 -14.66 -30.69 -27.52
C ASN A 23 -14.42 -29.19 -27.79
N GLN A 24 -15.23 -28.33 -27.19
CA GLN A 24 -15.10 -26.87 -27.26
C GLN A 24 -14.53 -26.33 -25.95
N VAL A 25 -13.28 -25.88 -25.98
CA VAL A 25 -12.60 -25.29 -24.82
C VAL A 25 -12.49 -23.77 -25.00
N THR A 26 -13.14 -23.01 -24.12
CA THR A 26 -13.01 -21.56 -24.02
C THR A 26 -12.16 -21.22 -22.82
N ARG A 27 -11.17 -20.35 -23.00
CA ARG A 27 -10.35 -19.80 -21.90
C ARG A 27 -10.55 -18.29 -21.86
N THR A 28 -10.92 -17.77 -20.70
CA THR A 28 -11.04 -16.34 -20.44
C THR A 28 -9.92 -15.91 -19.51
N LEU A 29 -9.21 -14.84 -19.86
CA LEU A 29 -8.20 -14.19 -19.04
C LEU A 29 -8.72 -12.79 -18.71
N GLU A 30 -8.85 -12.50 -17.43
CA GLU A 30 -9.21 -11.17 -16.93
C GLU A 30 -8.00 -10.61 -16.17
N MET A 31 -7.62 -9.37 -16.49
CA MET A 31 -6.48 -8.70 -15.88
C MET A 31 -6.84 -7.27 -15.56
N GLU A 32 -6.45 -6.84 -14.36
CA GLU A 32 -6.54 -5.46 -13.95
C GLU A 32 -5.15 -4.84 -13.91
N LEU A 33 -5.01 -3.68 -14.57
CA LEU A 33 -3.73 -3.04 -14.82
C LEU A 33 -3.77 -1.60 -14.31
N ALA A 34 -2.73 -1.20 -13.58
CA ALA A 34 -2.50 0.20 -13.23
C ALA A 34 -1.34 0.77 -14.06
N PRO A 35 -1.49 1.97 -14.66
CA PRO A 35 -0.40 2.60 -15.38
C PRO A 35 0.68 3.10 -14.42
N LEU A 36 1.95 2.91 -14.78
CA LEU A 36 3.10 3.37 -13.99
C LEU A 36 3.57 4.78 -14.37
N ARG A 37 3.09 5.31 -15.51
CA ARG A 37 3.48 6.63 -16.05
C ARG A 37 2.38 7.22 -16.92
N GLU A 38 2.42 8.51 -17.15
CA GLU A 38 1.52 9.20 -18.08
C GLU A 38 1.90 8.99 -19.56
N GLY A 39 1.01 9.41 -20.46
CA GLY A 39 1.20 9.35 -21.90
C GLY A 39 0.56 8.14 -22.57
N THR A 40 0.95 7.87 -23.81
CA THR A 40 0.42 6.72 -24.55
C THR A 40 1.21 5.46 -24.18
N LEU A 41 0.55 4.54 -23.49
CA LEU A 41 1.11 3.26 -23.06
C LEU A 41 0.52 2.13 -23.89
N THR A 42 1.35 1.12 -24.20
CA THR A 42 0.89 -0.03 -24.97
C THR A 42 0.74 -1.24 -24.06
N ILE A 43 -0.45 -1.85 -24.08
CA ILE A 43 -0.65 -3.22 -23.64
C ILE A 43 -0.08 -4.11 -24.77
N PRO A 44 1.02 -4.84 -24.54
CA PRO A 44 1.64 -5.70 -25.54
C PRO A 44 0.70 -6.85 -25.94
N SER A 45 1.00 -7.45 -27.09
CA SER A 45 0.38 -8.71 -27.50
C SER A 45 0.54 -9.77 -26.40
N LEU A 46 -0.56 -10.41 -26.03
CA LEU A 46 -0.60 -11.52 -25.09
C LEU A 46 -0.67 -12.82 -25.89
N THR A 47 0.20 -13.78 -25.58
CA THR A 47 0.23 -15.07 -26.26
C THR A 47 -0.35 -16.17 -25.37
N ALA A 48 -1.29 -16.95 -25.91
CA ALA A 48 -1.84 -18.13 -25.26
C ALA A 48 -2.19 -19.22 -26.28
N GLY A 49 -1.65 -20.43 -26.08
CA GLY A 49 -1.97 -21.59 -26.95
C GLY A 49 -1.61 -21.36 -28.42
N GLY A 50 -0.49 -20.69 -28.70
CA GLY A 50 -0.03 -20.38 -30.07
C GLY A 50 -0.78 -19.25 -30.77
N ARG A 51 -1.75 -18.60 -30.12
CA ARG A 51 -2.44 -17.41 -30.61
C ARG A 51 -1.99 -16.17 -29.84
N SER A 52 -2.02 -15.02 -30.51
CA SER A 52 -1.58 -13.74 -29.96
C SER A 52 -2.70 -12.70 -30.09
N THR A 53 -2.85 -11.85 -29.08
CA THR A 53 -3.76 -10.70 -29.15
C THR A 53 -3.12 -9.53 -29.90
N THR A 54 -3.94 -8.64 -30.45
CA THR A 54 -3.42 -7.36 -30.98
C THR A 54 -2.98 -6.47 -29.81
N PRO A 55 -1.79 -5.84 -29.89
CA PRO A 55 -1.40 -4.82 -28.92
C PRO A 55 -2.43 -3.68 -28.87
N LEU A 56 -2.67 -3.12 -27.68
CA LEU A 56 -3.65 -2.05 -27.47
C LEU A 56 -2.97 -0.81 -26.88
N ALA A 57 -3.09 0.34 -27.54
CA ALA A 57 -2.58 1.61 -27.03
C ALA A 57 -3.66 2.30 -26.16
N ILE A 58 -3.27 2.71 -24.96
CA ILE A 58 -4.10 3.43 -23.99
C ILE A 58 -3.45 4.79 -23.71
N ARG A 59 -4.22 5.87 -23.79
CA ARG A 59 -3.76 7.21 -23.40
C ARG A 59 -4.04 7.43 -21.91
N VAL A 60 -2.97 7.56 -21.13
CA VAL A 60 -3.00 7.88 -19.71
C VAL A 60 -2.81 9.39 -19.58
N ASN A 61 -3.78 10.05 -18.94
CA ASN A 61 -3.71 11.48 -18.68
C ASN A 61 -2.88 11.74 -17.41
N PRO A 62 -2.31 12.94 -17.26
CA PRO A 62 -1.72 13.37 -16.00
C PRO A 62 -2.74 13.25 -14.86
N GLU A 63 -2.22 13.03 -13.66
CA GLU A 63 -3.03 13.06 -12.47
C GLU A 63 -3.68 14.46 -12.31
N PRO A 64 -4.98 14.56 -12.03
CA PRO A 64 -5.64 15.86 -11.93
C PRO A 64 -5.04 16.66 -10.78
N VAL A 65 -4.52 17.84 -11.08
CA VAL A 65 -4.11 18.82 -10.08
C VAL A 65 -5.36 19.32 -9.38
N VAL A 66 -5.51 18.96 -8.10
CA VAL A 66 -6.57 19.48 -7.24
C VAL A 66 -6.10 20.82 -6.68
N ALA A 67 -6.96 21.84 -6.70
CA ALA A 67 -6.63 23.12 -6.11
C ALA A 67 -6.52 22.98 -4.58
N PRO A 68 -5.54 23.66 -3.93
CA PRO A 68 -5.40 23.64 -2.48
C PRO A 68 -6.72 24.00 -1.77
N GLY A 69 -7.21 23.12 -0.89
CA GLY A 69 -8.46 23.28 -0.13
C GLY A 69 -9.69 22.58 -0.73
N ASP A 70 -9.61 22.14 -1.98
CA ASP A 70 -10.66 21.36 -2.66
C ASP A 70 -10.42 19.85 -2.60
N GLU A 71 -9.36 19.40 -1.91
CA GLU A 71 -9.09 18.00 -1.70
C GLU A 71 -10.26 17.35 -0.95
N LEU A 72 -10.72 16.22 -1.49
CA LEU A 72 -11.71 15.35 -0.85
C LEU A 72 -11.06 14.12 -0.23
N VAL A 73 -9.77 13.93 -0.49
CA VAL A 73 -8.95 12.87 0.06
C VAL A 73 -7.56 13.45 0.31
N LEU A 74 -7.05 13.25 1.52
CA LEU A 74 -5.71 13.67 1.95
C LEU A 74 -4.98 12.45 2.48
N PHE A 75 -3.68 12.39 2.21
CA PHE A 75 -2.84 11.31 2.63
C PHE A 75 -1.52 11.88 3.19
N GLU A 76 -1.21 11.53 4.43
CA GLU A 76 -0.07 12.06 5.17
C GLU A 76 0.67 10.91 5.86
N ALA A 77 1.99 11.03 5.96
CA ALA A 77 2.83 10.14 6.74
C ALA A 77 3.73 10.99 7.65
N SER A 78 3.98 10.53 8.86
CA SER A 78 4.82 11.22 9.83
C SER A 78 5.54 10.25 10.75
N VAL A 79 6.67 10.68 11.28
CA VAL A 79 7.50 9.90 12.21
C VAL A 79 7.65 10.66 13.52
N ASP A 80 7.80 9.94 14.62
CA ASP A 80 7.99 10.54 15.94
C ASP A 80 9.43 11.02 16.22
N ALA A 81 10.39 10.65 15.36
CA ALA A 81 11.77 11.12 15.39
C ALA A 81 12.33 11.25 13.98
N SER A 82 13.23 12.19 13.74
CA SER A 82 13.94 12.37 12.46
C SER A 82 15.40 11.89 12.49
N SER A 83 15.91 11.52 13.67
CA SER A 83 17.24 10.96 13.85
C SER A 83 17.24 9.98 15.01
N VAL A 84 17.68 8.75 14.75
CA VAL A 84 17.71 7.66 15.74
C VAL A 84 18.98 6.84 15.58
N TYR A 85 19.32 6.02 16.56
CA TYR A 85 20.35 5.01 16.37
C TYR A 85 19.78 3.79 15.65
N VAL A 86 20.66 3.02 15.00
CA VAL A 86 20.31 1.75 14.36
C VAL A 86 19.54 0.85 15.32
N GLN A 87 18.53 0.15 14.82
CA GLN A 87 17.60 -0.73 15.56
C GLN A 87 16.74 -0.02 16.63
N SER A 88 16.78 1.30 16.74
CA SER A 88 15.87 2.03 17.65
C SER A 88 14.44 2.01 17.13
N GLU A 89 13.48 2.01 18.03
CA GLU A 89 12.06 2.15 17.66
C GLU A 89 11.74 3.56 17.15
N VAL A 90 11.18 3.62 15.95
CA VAL A 90 10.53 4.78 15.35
C VAL A 90 9.05 4.48 15.16
N ILE A 91 8.19 5.39 15.57
CA ILE A 91 6.74 5.29 15.33
C ILE A 91 6.40 6.01 14.03
N LEU A 92 6.06 5.24 13.01
CA LEU A 92 5.49 5.76 11.76
C LEU A 92 3.97 5.83 11.89
N THR A 93 3.40 7.01 11.69
CA THR A 93 1.95 7.24 11.64
C THR A 93 1.54 7.65 10.24
N VAL A 94 0.71 6.81 9.64
CA VAL A 94 0.07 7.02 8.35
C VAL A 94 -1.36 7.48 8.57
N THR A 95 -1.78 8.57 7.92
CA THR A 95 -3.12 9.15 8.05
C THR A 95 -3.78 9.30 6.68
N LEU A 96 -4.91 8.62 6.48
CA LEU A 96 -5.83 8.89 5.37
C LEU A 96 -7.02 9.70 5.90
N GLN A 97 -7.32 10.82 5.25
CA GLN A 97 -8.54 11.58 5.50
C GLN A 97 -9.40 11.60 4.23
N GLN A 98 -10.66 11.20 4.32
CA GLN A 98 -11.58 11.19 3.16
C GLN A 98 -12.92 11.85 3.50
N ALA A 99 -13.37 12.76 2.64
CA ALA A 99 -14.67 13.44 2.71
C ALA A 99 -15.69 12.90 1.70
N ILE A 100 -15.34 11.80 1.04
CA ILE A 100 -16.16 11.06 0.09
C ILE A 100 -16.14 9.58 0.47
N ASN A 101 -17.16 8.84 0.05
CA ASN A 101 -17.14 7.38 0.17
C ASN A 101 -16.20 6.82 -0.90
N LEU A 102 -15.17 6.12 -0.46
CA LEU A 102 -14.31 5.27 -1.27
C LEU A 102 -14.65 3.81 -0.94
N ASP A 103 -15.02 3.01 -1.94
CA ASP A 103 -15.27 1.58 -1.74
C ASP A 103 -13.97 0.78 -1.90
N GLY A 104 -13.73 -0.18 -1.00
CA GLY A 104 -12.63 -1.14 -1.14
C GLY A 104 -11.23 -0.53 -0.92
N GLY A 105 -11.12 0.51 -0.10
CA GLY A 105 -9.84 1.11 0.25
C GLY A 105 -8.97 0.18 1.10
N GLU A 106 -8.01 -0.49 0.49
CA GLU A 106 -6.91 -1.13 1.21
C GLU A 106 -5.73 -0.16 1.31
N ILE A 107 -5.32 0.04 2.56
CA ILE A 107 -4.07 0.70 2.91
C ILE A 107 -2.99 -0.36 2.69
N SER A 108 -2.27 -0.24 1.58
CA SER A 108 -1.13 -1.10 1.25
C SER A 108 -0.15 -1.12 2.43
N ASN A 109 0.48 -2.26 2.67
CA ASN A 109 1.55 -2.30 3.65
C ASN A 109 2.69 -1.39 3.18
N PHE A 110 3.22 -0.61 4.11
CA PHE A 110 4.37 0.25 3.88
C PHE A 110 5.61 -0.65 3.85
N ASP A 111 6.14 -0.93 2.66
CA ASP A 111 7.36 -1.72 2.51
C ASP A 111 8.57 -0.80 2.68
N ILE A 112 9.18 -0.85 3.86
CA ILE A 112 10.34 -0.01 4.18
C ILE A 112 11.59 -0.86 3.95
N PRO A 113 12.40 -0.56 2.93
CA PRO A 113 13.68 -1.24 2.75
C PRO A 113 14.57 -0.98 3.98
N ASP A 114 15.39 -1.97 4.31
CA ASP A 114 16.39 -1.87 5.38
C ASP A 114 15.80 -1.49 6.75
N ALA A 115 14.58 -1.96 7.03
CA ALA A 115 13.95 -1.87 8.33
C ALA A 115 13.07 -3.09 8.63
N VAL A 116 12.93 -3.41 9.91
CA VAL A 116 11.87 -4.31 10.39
C VAL A 116 10.65 -3.46 10.71
N VAL A 117 9.48 -3.85 10.20
CA VAL A 117 8.22 -3.11 10.38
C VAL A 117 7.20 -3.99 11.08
N GLU A 118 6.61 -3.48 12.16
CA GLU A 118 5.57 -4.13 12.92
C GLU A 118 4.30 -3.28 12.97
N ASN A 119 3.14 -3.89 12.75
CA ASN A 119 1.85 -3.23 12.87
C ASN A 119 1.50 -3.03 14.35
N LEU A 120 1.26 -1.78 14.77
CA LEU A 120 0.86 -1.48 16.15
C LEU A 120 -0.64 -1.31 16.28
N GLU A 121 -1.19 -0.35 15.54
CA GLU A 121 -2.57 0.10 15.73
C GLU A 121 -3.19 0.53 14.41
N ARG A 122 -4.48 0.24 14.23
CA ARG A 122 -5.33 0.84 13.21
C ARG A 122 -6.55 1.42 13.90
N ARG A 123 -6.81 2.70 13.69
CA ARG A 123 -8.00 3.37 14.22
C ARG A 123 -8.67 4.20 13.14
N SER A 124 -10.00 4.26 13.19
CA SER A 124 -10.79 5.10 12.30
C SER A 124 -11.81 5.89 13.09
N PHE A 125 -11.96 7.17 12.77
CA PHE A 125 -12.90 8.06 13.43
C PHE A 125 -13.42 9.13 12.46
N GLN A 126 -14.56 9.73 12.79
CA GLN A 126 -15.08 10.85 12.02
C GLN A 126 -14.63 12.18 12.63
N ARG A 127 -14.18 13.10 11.79
CA ARG A 127 -13.80 14.46 12.16
C ARG A 127 -14.58 15.46 11.33
N ARG A 128 -15.20 16.46 11.97
CA ARG A 128 -15.85 17.57 11.26
C ARG A 128 -14.90 18.76 11.18
N VAL A 129 -14.65 19.24 9.98
CA VAL A 129 -13.85 20.45 9.72
C VAL A 129 -14.69 21.37 8.84
N GLY A 130 -15.05 22.55 9.37
CA GLY A 130 -16.03 23.42 8.73
C GLY A 130 -17.38 22.72 8.54
N ASN A 131 -17.93 22.75 7.32
CA ASN A 131 -19.18 22.06 6.98
C ASN A 131 -18.97 20.66 6.37
N ARG A 132 -17.77 20.10 6.49
CA ARG A 132 -17.38 18.82 5.87
C ARG A 132 -17.07 17.77 6.94
N THR A 133 -17.65 16.59 6.79
CA THR A 133 -17.32 15.41 7.60
C THR A 133 -16.25 14.61 6.88
N TRP A 134 -15.19 14.29 7.60
CA TRP A 134 -14.08 13.47 7.15
C TRP A 134 -14.09 12.15 7.91
N LEU A 135 -13.91 11.03 7.22
CA LEU A 135 -13.48 9.78 7.82
C LEU A 135 -11.95 9.79 7.84
N VAL A 136 -11.37 9.73 9.03
CA VAL A 136 -9.94 9.67 9.26
C VAL A 136 -9.60 8.23 9.63
N THR A 137 -8.63 7.64 8.94
CA THR A 137 -8.06 6.33 9.25
C THR A 137 -6.57 6.51 9.49
N GLU A 138 -6.13 6.14 10.68
CA GLU A 138 -4.73 6.19 11.09
C GLU A 138 -4.18 4.78 11.31
N LEU A 139 -2.95 4.57 10.83
CA LEU A 139 -2.19 3.36 11.04
C LEU A 139 -0.86 3.71 11.66
N ARG A 140 -0.53 2.98 12.72
CA ARG A 140 0.71 3.15 13.45
C ARG A 140 1.55 1.89 13.30
N TYR A 141 2.82 2.10 12.99
CA TYR A 141 3.82 1.05 12.82
C TYR A 141 5.00 1.34 13.74
N ALA A 142 5.59 0.29 14.30
CA ALA A 142 6.93 0.34 14.86
C ALA A 142 7.91 -0.01 13.74
N VAL A 143 8.86 0.87 13.50
CA VAL A 143 9.89 0.73 12.47
C VAL A 143 11.24 0.68 13.17
N TYR A 144 12.01 -0.37 12.90
CA TYR A 144 13.34 -0.59 13.43
C TYR A 144 14.34 -0.55 12.27
N PRO A 145 14.93 0.62 11.97
CA PRO A 145 15.81 0.78 10.82
C PRO A 145 17.16 0.09 11.06
N THR A 146 17.65 -0.64 10.05
CA THR A 146 18.97 -1.28 10.07
C THR A 146 20.03 -0.46 9.34
N GLU A 147 19.63 0.36 8.38
CA GLU A 147 20.49 1.32 7.67
C GLU A 147 19.79 2.68 7.51
N LYS A 148 20.40 3.62 6.76
CA LYS A 148 19.81 4.92 6.46
C LYS A 148 18.43 4.73 5.82
N TRP A 149 17.43 5.44 6.35
CA TRP A 149 16.05 5.31 5.91
C TRP A 149 15.62 6.53 5.08
N CYS A 150 15.17 6.28 3.84
CA CYS A 150 14.52 7.26 2.96
C CYS A 150 13.26 6.64 2.36
N THR A 151 12.14 7.37 2.34
CA THR A 151 10.88 6.89 1.74
C THR A 151 10.57 7.42 0.36
N GLU A 152 11.56 7.94 -0.37
CA GLU A 152 11.37 8.46 -1.74
C GLU A 152 10.62 7.46 -2.66
N ASP A 153 10.78 6.16 -2.45
CA ASP A 153 10.14 5.10 -3.23
C ASP A 153 9.12 4.22 -2.48
N SER A 154 8.90 4.40 -1.17
CA SER A 154 8.19 3.40 -0.33
C SER A 154 6.76 3.73 0.11
N GLY A 155 6.16 4.80 -0.41
CA GLY A 155 4.84 5.27 0.07
C GLY A 155 3.78 5.44 -1.01
N HIS A 156 3.42 4.38 -1.74
CA HIS A 156 2.29 4.45 -2.67
C HIS A 156 1.03 3.79 -2.12
N TRP A 157 -0.06 4.55 -2.14
CA TRP A 157 -1.40 4.12 -1.73
C TRP A 157 -2.26 4.00 -2.97
N VAL A 158 -2.92 2.86 -3.15
CA VAL A 158 -3.85 2.65 -4.27
C VAL A 158 -5.24 2.47 -3.69
N TYR A 159 -6.08 3.50 -3.78
CA TYR A 159 -7.48 3.44 -3.36
C TYR A 159 -8.42 3.15 -4.52
N GLY A 160 -9.43 2.30 -4.23
CA GLY A 160 -10.47 1.86 -5.13
C GLY A 160 -11.62 2.85 -5.35
N SER A 161 -12.18 2.74 -6.55
CA SER A 161 -13.42 3.28 -7.14
C SER A 161 -14.55 3.76 -6.21
N ARG A 162 -15.26 4.83 -6.62
CA ARG A 162 -16.68 5.07 -6.25
C ARG A 162 -17.54 3.92 -6.79
N GLY A 163 -18.03 3.02 -5.93
CA GLY A 163 -19.13 2.15 -6.30
C GLY A 163 -20.41 2.96 -6.43
N ALA A 164 -20.97 3.02 -7.64
CA ALA A 164 -22.37 3.38 -7.77
C ALA A 164 -23.17 2.21 -7.17
N ALA A 165 -23.80 2.44 -6.03
CA ALA A 165 -24.79 1.51 -5.48
C ALA A 165 -25.93 1.38 -6.50
N GLY A 166 -26.02 0.21 -7.14
CA GLY A 166 -27.11 -0.12 -8.06
C GLY A 166 -26.65 -1.03 -9.20
N ALA A 167 -27.18 -2.25 -9.23
CA ALA A 167 -26.99 -3.19 -10.32
C ALA A 167 -27.35 -2.54 -11.67
N LEU A 168 -26.37 -2.26 -12.53
CA LEU A 168 -26.62 -1.73 -13.87
C LEU A 168 -25.62 -2.29 -14.92
N PRO A 169 -26.03 -2.32 -16.21
CA PRO A 169 -25.52 -3.24 -17.22
C PRO A 169 -24.14 -2.88 -17.76
N ALA A 170 -23.51 -3.86 -18.43
CA ALA A 170 -22.21 -3.77 -19.09
C ALA A 170 -22.05 -2.49 -19.93
N GLY A 171 -21.05 -1.65 -19.58
CA GLY A 171 -20.61 -0.55 -20.46
C GLY A 171 -20.26 0.79 -19.81
N ARG A 172 -20.14 0.93 -18.48
CA ARG A 172 -19.70 2.20 -17.87
C ARG A 172 -18.47 2.05 -16.97
N ALA A 173 -17.61 3.06 -17.06
CA ALA A 173 -16.21 3.07 -16.67
C ALA A 173 -15.95 2.51 -15.26
N PRO A 174 -14.85 1.76 -15.06
CA PRO A 174 -14.41 1.39 -13.72
C PRO A 174 -14.29 2.66 -12.88
N GLY A 175 -14.80 2.64 -11.64
CA GLY A 175 -14.73 3.84 -10.83
C GLY A 175 -13.28 4.27 -10.60
N ARG A 176 -13.10 5.57 -10.40
CA ARG A 176 -11.78 6.20 -10.37
C ARG A 176 -10.96 5.65 -9.21
N ARG A 177 -9.93 4.85 -9.52
CA ARG A 177 -8.86 4.51 -8.56
C ARG A 177 -8.03 5.77 -8.33
N LEU A 178 -7.74 6.07 -7.06
CA LEU A 178 -6.89 7.19 -6.66
C LEU A 178 -5.57 6.60 -6.18
N ARG A 179 -4.47 6.94 -6.85
CA ARG A 179 -3.15 6.67 -6.30
C ARG A 179 -2.72 7.92 -5.56
N MET A 180 -2.24 7.79 -4.34
CA MET A 180 -1.73 8.91 -3.57
C MET A 180 -0.39 8.51 -2.98
N ALA A 181 0.48 9.50 -2.76
CA ALA A 181 1.74 9.32 -2.07
C ALA A 181 1.84 10.40 -1.00
N SER A 182 2.48 10.09 0.13
CA SER A 182 2.89 11.14 1.07
C SER A 182 4.10 11.86 0.52
N GLU A 183 4.42 12.98 1.14
CA GLU A 183 5.76 13.53 1.05
C GLU A 183 6.80 12.49 1.53
N PRO A 184 8.02 12.47 0.96
CA PRO A 184 9.10 11.63 1.43
C PRO A 184 9.47 11.94 2.88
N LEU A 185 9.67 10.88 3.67
CA LEU A 185 10.22 10.93 5.01
C LEU A 185 11.68 10.51 4.97
N GLU A 186 12.53 11.29 5.62
CA GLU A 186 13.94 10.98 5.81
C GLU A 186 14.25 10.82 7.30
N ILE A 187 14.94 9.74 7.65
CA ILE A 187 15.51 9.55 8.98
C ILE A 187 17.01 9.33 8.91
N ASP A 188 17.72 10.11 9.71
CA ASP A 188 19.13 9.91 9.98
C ASP A 188 19.34 8.75 10.98
N VAL A 189 19.86 7.63 10.48
CA VAL A 189 20.09 6.41 11.26
C VAL A 189 21.57 6.32 11.64
N LYS A 190 21.86 6.61 12.91
CA LYS A 190 23.21 6.64 13.48
C LYS A 190 23.67 5.24 13.84
N SER A 191 24.91 4.90 13.52
CA SER A 191 25.54 3.68 14.00
C SER A 191 25.68 3.66 15.53
N VAL A 192 25.86 2.47 16.10
CA VAL A 192 26.15 2.31 17.53
C VAL A 192 27.36 3.18 17.91
N PRO A 193 27.26 4.03 18.94
CA PRO A 193 28.36 4.90 19.35
C PRO A 193 29.62 4.09 19.69
N THR A 194 30.79 4.54 19.21
CA THR A 194 32.07 3.89 19.53
C THR A 194 32.39 3.90 21.02
N SER A 195 31.80 4.82 21.78
CA SER A 195 31.91 4.92 23.23
C SER A 195 30.95 4.00 23.99
N PHE A 196 30.14 3.18 23.31
CA PHE A 196 29.19 2.29 23.96
C PHE A 196 29.95 1.16 24.70
N PRO A 197 29.77 1.03 26.04
CA PRO A 197 30.58 0.12 26.85
C PRO A 197 30.05 -1.33 26.89
N GLY A 198 28.85 -1.58 26.35
CA GLY A 198 28.20 -2.89 26.42
C GLY A 198 28.53 -3.79 25.23
N GLU A 199 28.44 -5.10 25.42
CA GLU A 199 28.60 -6.09 24.34
C GLU A 199 27.35 -6.20 23.46
N VAL A 200 26.16 -5.94 24.01
CA VAL A 200 24.88 -6.06 23.31
C VAL A 200 24.24 -4.69 23.17
N TRP A 201 23.96 -4.30 21.93
CA TRP A 201 23.23 -3.08 21.61
C TRP A 201 21.72 -3.29 21.78
N LEU A 202 21.09 -2.51 22.67
CA LEU A 202 19.65 -2.58 22.97
C LEU A 202 19.07 -1.17 23.06
N PRO A 203 18.71 -0.54 21.93
CA PRO A 203 18.13 0.80 21.89
C PRO A 203 16.63 0.79 22.26
N ALA A 204 16.31 0.27 23.44
CA ALA A 204 14.95 0.17 23.93
C ALA A 204 14.53 1.42 24.70
N ARG A 205 13.30 1.91 24.46
CA ARG A 205 12.70 2.99 25.26
C ARG A 205 12.35 2.54 26.67
N ALA A 206 11.99 1.26 26.82
CA ALA A 206 11.72 0.61 28.11
C ALA A 206 12.15 -0.86 28.04
N LEU A 207 12.73 -1.37 29.13
CA LEU A 207 13.15 -2.76 29.26
C LEU A 207 12.59 -3.34 30.56
N THR A 208 11.81 -4.41 30.45
CA THR A 208 11.33 -5.18 31.60
C THR A 208 12.00 -6.55 31.59
N LEU A 209 12.70 -6.90 32.67
CA LEU A 209 13.27 -8.23 32.86
C LEU A 209 12.46 -8.99 33.89
N GLU A 210 11.91 -10.14 33.49
CA GLU A 210 11.28 -11.08 34.41
C GLU A 210 12.14 -12.36 34.52
N LYS A 211 12.40 -12.78 35.75
CA LYS A 211 13.15 -14.02 36.04
C LYS A 211 12.25 -15.01 36.75
N THR A 212 11.84 -16.06 36.05
CA THR A 212 11.06 -17.15 36.63
C THR A 212 12.00 -18.26 37.11
N GLY A 213 12.08 -18.43 38.44
CA GLY A 213 12.82 -19.53 39.06
C GLY A 213 11.89 -20.62 39.62
N PRO A 214 12.38 -21.85 39.85
CA PRO A 214 11.56 -22.93 40.41
C PRO A 214 11.05 -22.58 41.81
N SER A 215 9.75 -22.71 42.05
CA SER A 215 9.15 -22.55 43.38
C SER A 215 9.54 -23.74 44.26
N THR A 216 10.50 -23.53 45.16
CA THR A 216 10.87 -24.59 46.11
C THR A 216 9.83 -24.64 47.22
N ARG A 217 8.82 -25.50 47.09
CA ARG A 217 7.94 -25.88 48.19
C ARG A 217 8.73 -26.82 49.12
N ARG A 218 9.27 -26.30 50.23
CA ARG A 218 9.68 -27.14 51.35
C ARG A 218 8.43 -27.63 52.09
N ARG A 219 8.31 -28.95 52.23
CA ARG A 219 7.39 -29.61 53.18
C ARG A 219 7.98 -29.58 54.57
#